data_AF-A0AAV1XSL6-F1
#
_entry.id   AF-A0AAV1XSL6-F1
#
_cell.length_a   1.000
_cell.length_b   1.000
_cell.length_c   1.000
_cell.angle_alpha   90.00
_cell.angle_beta   90.00
_cell.angle_gamma   90.00
#
_symmetry.space_group_name_H-M   'P 1'
#
loop_
_entity.id
_entity.type
_entity.pdbx_description
1 polymer ?
#
loop_
_entity_poly.entity_id
_entity_poly.type
_entity_poly.pdbx_seq_one_letter_code
_entity_poly.pdbx_strand_id
1 'polypeptide(L)'
;MTVAPSLSLPHLHSSFVSCPLKSFSPSLKTRIQPKPTFYPRIKALEFDQNTVLAITVGVVSVAVGIGVPVFYESQIDNAAKRDNTQPCFPCNGSGAQKCRFCLGTGNVTVELGGGENEVSRCINCDGAGSLTCTTCQGSGIQPRYLDRREFKDDD
;
A
#
# COMPACT_ATOMS: atom_id res chain seq x y z
N MET A 1 -45.07 -21.45 -17.89
CA MET A 1 -45.59 -20.76 -16.70
C MET A 1 -44.85 -21.33 -15.49
N THR A 2 -44.10 -20.47 -14.76
CA THR A 2 -43.44 -20.62 -13.42
C THR A 2 -42.15 -19.77 -13.43
N VAL A 3 -42.24 -18.44 -13.29
CA VAL A 3 -42.19 -17.61 -12.07
C VAL A 3 -40.89 -17.76 -11.25
N ALA A 4 -40.08 -16.70 -11.26
CA ALA A 4 -38.88 -16.49 -10.43
C ALA A 4 -39.26 -16.07 -9.00
N PRO A 5 -38.41 -16.34 -7.98
CA PRO A 5 -38.59 -15.78 -6.65
C PRO A 5 -37.84 -14.43 -6.51
N SER A 6 -38.54 -13.49 -5.89
CA SER A 6 -38.15 -12.12 -5.57
C SER A 6 -37.23 -12.01 -4.37
N LEU A 7 -36.33 -11.01 -4.41
CA LEU A 7 -35.54 -10.56 -3.26
C LEU A 7 -36.44 -9.93 -2.18
N SER A 8 -36.24 -10.31 -0.93
CA SER A 8 -36.75 -9.59 0.24
C SER A 8 -35.62 -9.20 1.19
N LEU A 9 -35.64 -7.91 1.54
CA LEU A 9 -34.71 -7.18 2.40
C LEU A 9 -34.97 -7.52 3.88
N PRO A 10 -33.96 -7.78 4.73
CA PRO A 10 -34.21 -7.96 6.16
C PRO A 10 -34.39 -6.61 6.84
N HIS A 11 -35.59 -6.41 7.38
CA HIS A 11 -36.03 -5.29 8.19
C HIS A 11 -35.50 -5.44 9.64
N LEU A 12 -34.48 -4.67 10.01
CA LEU A 12 -33.94 -4.63 11.37
C LEU A 12 -34.90 -3.85 12.29
N HIS A 13 -35.61 -4.57 13.17
CA HIS A 13 -36.49 -4.00 14.19
C HIS A 13 -35.70 -3.83 15.50
N SER A 14 -35.44 -2.58 15.89
CA SER A 14 -34.81 -2.22 17.17
C SER A 14 -35.89 -2.12 18.25
N SER A 15 -35.75 -2.88 19.33
CA SER A 15 -36.63 -2.83 20.51
C SER A 15 -35.92 -2.25 21.72
N PHE A 16 -35.37 -1.04 21.58
CA PHE A 16 -34.89 -0.26 22.72
C PHE A 16 -35.42 1.16 22.63
N VAL A 17 -36.63 1.40 23.14
CA VAL A 17 -37.04 2.58 23.93
C VAL A 17 -38.45 2.28 24.43
N SER A 18 -38.61 1.99 25.72
CA SER A 18 -39.81 2.31 26.54
C SER A 18 -39.67 1.69 27.93
N CYS A 19 -39.29 2.48 28.93
CA CYS A 19 -39.67 2.21 30.32
C CYS A 19 -40.18 3.53 30.94
N PRO A 20 -41.37 3.55 31.57
CA PRO A 20 -42.00 4.77 32.02
C PRO A 20 -41.48 5.24 33.38
N LEU A 21 -41.54 6.56 33.54
CA LEU A 21 -41.26 7.35 34.74
C LEU A 21 -42.45 7.30 35.73
N LYS A 22 -42.15 7.51 37.03
CA LYS A 22 -43.02 7.75 38.23
C LYS A 22 -43.30 6.48 39.08
N SER A 23 -43.29 6.51 40.42
CA SER A 23 -43.49 7.59 41.40
C SER A 23 -42.77 7.25 42.72
N PHE A 24 -42.17 8.26 43.33
CA PHE A 24 -41.65 8.24 44.70
C PHE A 24 -42.79 8.37 45.72
N SER A 25 -42.65 7.68 46.86
CA SER A 25 -43.33 8.01 48.12
C SER A 25 -42.27 8.15 49.22
N PRO A 26 -42.26 9.23 50.02
CA PRO A 26 -41.24 9.46 51.04
C PRO A 26 -41.65 8.83 52.37
N SER A 27 -40.72 8.16 53.06
CA SER A 27 -40.84 7.94 54.49
C SER A 27 -39.61 8.51 55.17
N LEU A 28 -39.82 9.68 55.77
CA LEU A 28 -38.85 10.41 56.57
C LEU A 28 -38.60 9.62 57.86
N LYS A 29 -37.40 9.04 57.99
CA LYS A 29 -36.84 8.67 59.29
C LYS A 29 -35.48 9.32 59.41
N THR A 30 -35.47 10.48 60.07
CA THR A 30 -34.28 11.14 60.60
C THR A 30 -33.60 10.20 61.60
N ARG A 31 -32.54 9.53 61.15
CA ARG A 31 -31.56 8.91 62.05
C ARG A 31 -30.22 9.57 61.76
N ILE A 32 -29.80 10.42 62.70
CA ILE A 32 -28.45 10.98 62.75
C ILE A 32 -27.48 9.78 62.86
N GLN A 33 -26.67 9.55 61.83
CA GLN A 33 -25.60 8.57 61.82
C GLN A 33 -24.25 9.30 61.75
N PRO A 34 -23.23 8.84 62.50
CA PRO A 34 -21.91 9.46 62.51
C PRO A 34 -21.25 9.35 61.13
N LYS A 35 -20.58 10.43 60.72
CA LYS A 35 -19.84 10.55 59.47
C LYS A 35 -18.74 9.47 59.41
N PRO A 36 -18.77 8.51 58.46
CA PRO A 36 -17.65 7.61 58.27
C PRO A 36 -16.58 8.38 57.49
N THR A 37 -15.39 8.50 58.06
CA THR A 37 -14.20 8.90 57.32
C THR A 37 -13.86 7.77 56.34
N PHE A 38 -14.44 7.83 55.14
CA PHE A 38 -14.09 6.94 54.04
C PHE A 38 -12.75 7.40 53.46
N TYR A 39 -11.66 6.79 53.91
CA TYR A 39 -10.47 6.70 53.07
C TYR A 39 -10.87 5.94 51.80
N PRO A 40 -10.54 6.40 50.58
CA PRO A 40 -10.72 5.59 49.39
C PRO A 40 -9.76 4.41 49.51
N ARG A 41 -10.26 3.31 50.06
CA ARG A 41 -9.56 2.04 50.05
C ARG A 41 -9.49 1.65 48.58
N ILE A 42 -8.32 1.81 47.98
CA ILE A 42 -8.01 1.32 46.64
C ILE A 42 -8.34 -0.17 46.68
N LYS A 43 -9.52 -0.54 46.17
CA LYS A 43 -9.84 -1.93 45.93
C LYS A 43 -8.78 -2.38 44.94
N ALA A 44 -8.03 -3.42 45.31
CA ALA A 44 -7.21 -4.16 44.37
C ALA A 44 -8.05 -4.34 43.11
N LEU A 45 -7.49 -3.99 41.94
CA LEU A 45 -8.14 -4.05 40.63
C LEU A 45 -8.85 -5.40 40.50
N GLU A 46 -10.13 -5.44 40.86
CA GLU A 46 -10.93 -6.65 40.85
C GLU A 46 -11.19 -6.87 39.38
N PHE A 47 -10.44 -7.81 38.82
CA PHE A 47 -10.41 -8.08 37.39
C PHE A 47 -11.74 -8.74 37.01
N ASP A 48 -12.76 -7.88 36.84
CA ASP A 48 -14.09 -8.28 36.41
C ASP A 48 -13.99 -8.94 35.05
N GLN A 49 -14.71 -10.05 34.85
CA GLN A 49 -14.69 -10.85 33.62
C GLN A 49 -14.89 -9.99 32.36
N ASN A 50 -15.70 -8.93 32.48
CA ASN A 50 -15.96 -7.99 31.39
C ASN A 50 -14.77 -7.06 31.11
N THR A 51 -14.03 -6.67 32.15
CA THR A 51 -12.80 -5.87 32.02
C THR A 51 -11.70 -6.68 31.36
N VAL A 52 -11.58 -7.97 31.72
CA VAL A 52 -10.67 -8.92 31.05
C VAL A 52 -10.98 -8.99 29.57
N LEU A 53 -12.25 -9.23 29.25
CA LEU A 53 -12.73 -9.39 27.89
C LEU A 53 -12.51 -8.12 27.05
N ALA A 54 -12.76 -6.94 27.63
CA ALA A 54 -12.54 -5.67 26.96
C ALA A 54 -11.07 -5.45 26.61
N ILE A 55 -10.16 -5.73 27.55
CA ILE A 55 -8.71 -5.58 27.33
C ILE A 55 -8.21 -6.57 26.28
N THR A 56 -8.64 -7.85 26.36
CA THR A 56 -8.18 -8.87 25.40
C THR A 56 -8.68 -8.56 23.99
N VAL A 57 -9.96 -8.21 23.82
CA VAL A 57 -10.50 -7.80 22.52
C VAL A 57 -9.76 -6.56 22.01
N GLY A 58 -9.54 -5.55 22.85
CA GLY A 58 -8.80 -4.35 22.46
C GLY A 58 -7.38 -4.65 21.96
N VAL A 59 -6.62 -5.47 22.70
CA VAL A 59 -5.25 -5.85 22.31
C VAL A 59 -5.25 -6.67 21.02
N VAL A 60 -6.15 -7.65 20.89
CA VAL A 60 -6.26 -8.48 19.68
C VAL A 60 -6.64 -7.63 18.47
N SER A 61 -7.60 -6.71 18.61
CA SER A 61 -8.01 -5.81 17.52
C SER A 61 -6.85 -4.93 17.04
N VAL A 62 -6.05 -4.36 17.96
CA VAL A 62 -4.88 -3.55 17.60
C VAL A 62 -3.81 -4.41 16.93
N ALA A 63 -3.53 -5.60 17.47
CA ALA A 63 -2.56 -6.52 16.89
C ALA A 63 -2.93 -6.93 15.47
N VAL A 64 -4.20 -7.25 15.22
CA VAL A 64 -4.71 -7.56 13.87
C VAL A 64 -4.64 -6.34 12.96
N GLY A 65 -5.03 -5.16 13.45
CA GLY A 65 -5.01 -3.90 12.68
C GLY A 65 -3.62 -3.48 12.20
N ILE A 66 -2.56 -3.83 12.93
CA ILE A 66 -1.16 -3.56 12.54
C ILE A 66 -0.58 -4.77 11.75
N GLY A 67 -0.87 -5.98 12.20
CA GLY A 67 -0.29 -7.20 11.63
C GLY A 67 -0.70 -7.45 10.19
N VAL A 68 -1.96 -7.15 9.82
CA VAL A 68 -2.45 -7.36 8.45
C VAL A 68 -1.73 -6.46 7.44
N PRO A 69 -1.67 -5.13 7.60
CA PRO A 69 -0.86 -4.28 6.72
C PRO A 69 0.61 -4.71 6.64
N VAL A 70 1.25 -5.00 7.79
CA VAL A 70 2.66 -5.42 7.83
C VAL A 70 2.89 -6.73 7.07
N PHE A 71 1.98 -7.69 7.17
CA PHE A 71 2.06 -8.94 6.42
C PHE A 71 2.01 -8.70 4.91
N TYR A 72 1.09 -7.86 4.44
CA TYR A 72 0.96 -7.57 3.01
C TYR A 72 2.14 -6.75 2.48
N GLU A 73 2.66 -5.78 3.23
CA GLU A 73 3.88 -5.03 2.87
C GLU A 73 5.09 -5.98 2.75
N SER A 74 5.26 -6.89 3.71
CA SER A 74 6.35 -7.88 3.66
C SER A 74 6.29 -8.77 2.43
N GLN A 75 5.09 -9.22 2.02
CA GLN A 75 4.91 -10.02 0.81
C GLN A 75 5.32 -9.25 -0.47
N ILE A 76 5.05 -7.94 -0.50
CA ILE A 76 5.41 -7.06 -1.63
C ILE A 76 6.93 -6.84 -1.67
N ASP A 77 7.55 -6.53 -0.53
CA ASP A 77 9.00 -6.30 -0.45
C ASP A 77 9.81 -7.53 -0.82
N ASN A 78 9.36 -8.72 -0.42
CA ASN A 78 10.05 -9.95 -0.77
C ASN A 78 9.96 -10.27 -2.27
N ALA A 79 8.86 -9.89 -2.94
CA ALA A 79 8.79 -9.96 -4.40
C ALA A 79 9.73 -8.94 -5.06
N ALA A 80 9.92 -7.76 -4.47
CA ALA A 80 10.84 -6.73 -4.95
C ALA A 80 12.33 -7.07 -4.70
N LYS A 81 12.65 -8.02 -3.82
CA LYS A 81 14.03 -8.46 -3.56
C LYS A 81 14.60 -9.46 -4.57
N ARG A 82 13.77 -10.09 -5.40
CA ARG A 82 14.31 -11.02 -6.41
C ARG A 82 15.29 -10.30 -7.32
N ASP A 83 16.50 -10.78 -7.51
CA ASP A 83 17.42 -10.15 -8.45
C ASP A 83 16.82 -10.18 -9.86
N ASN A 84 16.77 -9.00 -10.50
CA ASN A 84 16.30 -8.85 -11.86
C ASN A 84 17.50 -8.61 -12.75
N THR A 85 17.84 -9.61 -13.54
CA THR A 85 18.96 -9.57 -14.50
C THR A 85 18.47 -9.56 -15.94
N GLN A 86 17.16 -9.35 -16.19
CA GLN A 86 16.65 -9.34 -17.55
C GLN A 86 17.17 -8.12 -18.31
N PRO A 87 17.83 -8.33 -19.47
CA PRO A 87 18.35 -7.23 -20.26
C PRO A 87 17.18 -6.40 -20.80
N CYS A 88 17.30 -5.08 -20.71
CA CYS A 88 16.29 -4.17 -21.23
C CYS A 88 16.14 -4.36 -22.75
N PHE A 89 14.96 -4.83 -23.17
CA PHE A 89 14.66 -5.23 -24.54
C PHE A 89 15.04 -4.17 -25.59
N PRO A 90 14.68 -2.88 -25.46
CA PRO A 90 15.08 -1.88 -26.44
C PRO A 90 16.58 -1.71 -26.63
N CYS A 91 17.38 -1.78 -25.56
CA CYS A 91 18.84 -1.55 -25.61
C CYS A 91 19.68 -2.83 -25.54
N ASN A 92 19.03 -3.99 -25.50
CA ASN A 92 19.67 -5.29 -25.33
C ASN A 92 20.70 -5.31 -24.18
N GLY A 93 20.36 -4.72 -23.03
CA GLY A 93 21.26 -4.67 -21.88
C GLY A 93 22.29 -3.54 -21.85
N SER A 94 22.49 -2.78 -22.93
CA SER A 94 23.58 -1.78 -23.01
C SER A 94 23.35 -0.51 -22.18
N GLY A 95 22.09 -0.22 -21.81
CA GLY A 95 21.72 1.05 -21.20
C GLY A 95 21.68 2.23 -22.17
N ALA A 96 22.08 2.06 -23.43
CA ALA A 96 22.17 3.12 -24.41
C ALA A 96 21.63 2.72 -25.78
N GLN A 97 21.04 3.70 -26.47
CA GLN A 97 20.58 3.60 -27.85
C GLN A 97 21.54 4.31 -28.76
N LYS A 98 21.85 3.70 -29.91
CA LYS A 98 22.62 4.37 -30.96
C LYS A 98 21.86 5.62 -31.41
N CYS A 99 22.53 6.76 -31.48
CA CYS A 99 21.90 8.00 -31.91
C CYS A 99 21.44 7.84 -33.36
N ARG A 100 20.14 7.98 -33.61
CA ARG A 100 19.55 7.81 -34.95
C ARG A 100 19.93 8.93 -35.92
N PHE A 101 20.29 10.12 -35.42
CA PHE A 101 20.65 11.25 -36.27
C PHE A 101 22.05 11.14 -36.89
N CYS A 102 23.04 10.75 -36.09
CA CYS A 102 24.42 10.58 -36.57
C CYS A 102 24.80 9.12 -36.81
N LEU A 103 23.86 8.18 -36.65
CA LEU A 103 24.13 6.75 -36.77
C LEU A 103 25.39 6.32 -35.99
N GLY A 104 25.58 6.86 -34.79
CA GLY A 104 26.70 6.52 -33.93
C GLY A 104 28.01 7.26 -34.18
N THR A 105 28.13 8.09 -35.21
CA THR A 105 29.40 8.79 -35.51
C THR A 105 29.67 9.98 -34.61
N GLY A 106 28.63 10.56 -33.99
CA GLY A 106 28.74 11.78 -33.20
C GLY A 106 28.80 13.07 -34.03
N ASN A 107 28.83 12.98 -35.36
CA ASN A 107 28.82 14.12 -36.26
C ASN A 107 27.71 14.00 -37.31
N VAL A 108 27.27 15.14 -37.85
CA VAL A 108 26.31 15.20 -38.97
C VAL A 108 27.02 15.94 -40.11
N THR A 109 27.04 15.30 -41.27
CA THR A 109 27.66 15.84 -42.48
C THR A 109 26.56 16.37 -43.40
N VAL A 110 26.66 17.64 -43.80
CA VAL A 110 25.75 18.28 -44.75
C VAL A 110 26.55 18.62 -46.00
N GLU A 111 26.05 18.19 -47.17
CA GLU A 111 26.63 18.58 -48.45
C GLU A 111 26.06 19.96 -48.84
N LEU A 112 26.94 20.96 -48.95
CA LEU A 112 26.56 22.35 -49.25
C LEU A 112 26.47 22.63 -50.76
N GLY A 113 26.79 21.64 -51.59
CA GLY A 113 26.93 21.77 -53.04
C GLY A 113 28.36 22.17 -53.44
N GLY A 114 28.72 21.98 -54.72
CA GLY A 114 30.06 22.32 -55.22
C GLY A 114 31.21 21.40 -54.75
N GLY A 115 30.90 20.27 -54.12
CA GLY A 115 31.89 19.33 -53.56
C GLY A 115 32.34 19.67 -52.13
N GLU A 116 31.73 20.69 -51.51
CA GLU A 116 32.01 21.07 -50.13
C GLU A 116 31.05 20.37 -49.17
N ASN A 117 31.62 19.80 -48.10
CA ASN A 117 30.88 19.15 -47.02
C ASN A 117 31.19 19.86 -45.71
N GLU A 118 30.15 20.21 -44.97
CA GLU A 118 30.29 20.74 -43.62
C GLU A 118 30.02 19.63 -42.60
N VAL A 119 30.96 19.44 -41.67
CA VAL A 119 30.86 18.45 -40.60
C VAL A 119 30.60 19.18 -39.29
N SER A 120 29.41 18.95 -38.72
CA SER A 120 29.01 19.53 -37.45
C SER A 120 28.90 18.46 -36.37
N ARG A 121 29.06 18.86 -35.10
CA ARG A 121 28.78 17.99 -33.96
C ARG A 121 27.28 17.67 -33.94
N CYS A 122 26.92 16.40 -33.77
CA CYS A 122 25.53 15.99 -33.73
C CYS A 122 24.85 16.58 -32.48
N ILE A 123 23.95 17.54 -32.69
CA ILE A 123 23.22 18.25 -31.63
C ILE A 123 22.34 17.30 -30.80
N ASN A 124 21.88 16.21 -31.42
CA ASN A 124 20.90 15.33 -30.78
C ASN A 124 21.54 14.44 -29.71
N CYS A 125 22.83 14.12 -29.83
CA CYS A 125 23.54 13.30 -28.85
C CYS A 125 24.75 14.03 -28.26
N ASP A 126 24.84 15.35 -28.49
CA ASP A 126 26.02 16.16 -28.17
C ASP A 126 27.31 15.44 -28.54
N GLY A 127 27.42 14.90 -29.75
CA GLY A 127 28.63 14.21 -30.20
C GLY A 127 28.96 12.86 -29.55
N ALA A 128 28.17 12.36 -28.60
CA ALA A 128 28.41 11.07 -27.94
C ALA A 128 28.15 9.85 -28.84
N GLY A 129 27.41 10.01 -29.94
CA GLY A 129 27.02 8.90 -30.83
C GLY A 129 25.93 7.98 -30.25
N SER A 130 25.56 8.15 -28.99
CA SER A 130 24.52 7.38 -28.33
C SER A 130 23.69 8.24 -27.39
N LEU A 131 22.51 7.74 -27.03
CA LEU A 131 21.57 8.34 -26.11
C LEU A 131 21.26 7.35 -25.00
N THR A 132 21.12 7.83 -23.77
CA THR A 132 20.67 6.99 -22.67
C THR A 132 19.33 6.35 -23.02
N CYS A 133 19.21 5.04 -22.84
CA CYS A 133 17.96 4.34 -23.09
C CYS A 133 16.92 4.80 -22.06
N THR A 134 15.85 5.44 -22.54
CA THR A 134 14.78 5.98 -21.68
C THR A 134 13.98 4.89 -20.97
N THR A 135 13.94 3.68 -21.54
CA THR A 135 13.22 2.54 -20.94
C THR A 135 13.87 2.02 -19.67
N CYS A 136 15.20 1.92 -19.63
CA CYS A 136 15.94 1.46 -18.46
C CYS A 136 16.71 2.58 -17.73
N GLN A 137 16.58 3.83 -18.20
CA GLN A 137 17.27 5.01 -17.66
C GLN A 137 18.80 4.80 -17.53
N GLY A 138 19.40 4.06 -18.48
CA GLY A 138 20.83 3.78 -18.47
C GLY A 138 21.26 2.54 -17.68
N SER A 139 20.38 1.91 -16.90
CA SER A 139 20.75 0.71 -16.13
C SER A 139 21.02 -0.52 -16.98
N GLY A 140 20.48 -0.58 -18.19
CA GLY A 140 20.51 -1.78 -19.03
C GLY A 140 19.56 -2.89 -18.55
N ILE A 141 18.89 -2.73 -17.41
CA ILE A 141 17.99 -3.74 -16.85
C ILE A 141 16.54 -3.40 -17.17
N GLN A 142 15.75 -4.41 -17.55
CA GLN A 142 14.34 -4.26 -17.85
C GLN A 142 13.56 -3.90 -16.58
N PRO A 143 12.70 -2.86 -16.57
CA PRO A 143 11.88 -2.57 -15.40
C PRO A 143 11.02 -3.77 -14.99
N ARG A 144 10.87 -3.99 -13.67
CA ARG A 144 10.19 -5.18 -13.10
C ARG A 144 8.75 -5.39 -13.57
N TYR A 145 8.05 -4.33 -13.99
CA TYR A 145 6.70 -4.46 -14.54
C TYR A 145 6.66 -5.12 -15.94
N LEU A 146 7.81 -5.24 -16.61
CA LEU A 146 8.00 -5.96 -17.87
C LEU A 146 8.85 -7.23 -17.71
N ASP A 147 9.25 -7.57 -16.49
CA ASP A 147 10.05 -8.76 -16.20
C ASP A 147 9.23 -10.00 -16.54
N ARG A 148 9.71 -10.78 -17.53
CA ARG A 148 9.03 -11.99 -17.96
C ARG A 148 9.26 -13.05 -16.90
N ARG A 149 8.22 -13.44 -16.15
CA ARG A 149 8.31 -14.55 -15.21
C ARG A 149 8.65 -15.83 -15.99
N GLU A 150 9.90 -16.27 -15.90
CA GLU A 150 10.25 -17.63 -16.23
C GLU A 150 9.65 -18.51 -15.13
N PHE A 151 8.56 -19.20 -15.46
CA PHE A 151 8.15 -20.34 -14.67
C PHE A 151 9.23 -21.38 -14.90
N LYS A 152 10.05 -21.60 -13.86
CA LYS A 152 10.98 -22.70 -13.84
C LYS A 152 10.11 -23.94 -13.66
N ASP A 153 9.98 -24.74 -14.71
CA ASP A 153 9.32 -26.03 -14.61
C ASP A 153 10.22 -26.88 -13.69
N ASP A 154 9.70 -27.26 -12.52
CA ASP A 154 10.40 -28.16 -11.61
C ASP A 154 10.35 -29.58 -12.23
N ASP A 155 11.49 -30.10 -12.68
CA ASP A 155 11.69 -31.50 -13.13
C ASP A 155 11.68 -32.49 -11.95
#